data_AF-A0A9E4R1R5-F1
#
_entry.id   AF-A0A9E4R1R5-F1
#
_cell.length_a   1.000
_cell.length_b   1.000
_cell.length_c   1.000
_cell.angle_alpha   90.00
_cell.angle_beta   90.00
_cell.angle_gamma   90.00
#
_symmetry.space_group_name_H-M   'P 1'
#
loop_
_entity.id
_entity.type
_entity.pdbx_description
1 polymer ?
#
loop_
_entity_poly.entity_id
_entity_poly.type
_entity_poly.pdbx_seq_one_letter_code
_entity_poly.pdbx_strand_id
1 'polypeptide(L)' 'VPLGSSGHPGSPHFSDQQEMWAKVETIPQLWDWDEIATTAETTQHLLPG' A
#
# COMPACT_ATOMS: atom_id res chain seq x y z
N VAL A 1 -1.95 8.97 1.88
CA VAL A 1 -1.95 9.37 3.31
C VAL A 1 -0.58 9.98 3.65
N PRO A 2 -0.40 10.91 4.61
CA PRO A 2 0.93 11.43 4.92
C PRO A 2 1.66 10.52 5.93
N LEU A 3 2.81 9.96 5.52
CA LEU A 3 3.39 8.68 5.98
C LEU A 3 2.53 7.47 5.53
N GLY A 4 3.19 6.39 5.12
CA GLY A 4 2.66 5.33 4.25
C GLY A 4 1.62 4.41 4.90
N SER A 5 1.41 3.23 4.31
CA SER A 5 0.36 2.30 4.78
C SER A 5 0.68 1.64 6.13
N SER A 6 1.95 1.64 6.56
CA SER A 6 2.40 1.00 7.79
C SER A 6 2.72 2.01 8.89
N GLY A 7 2.29 1.72 10.12
CA GLY A 7 2.68 2.48 11.31
C GLY A 7 4.02 2.05 11.94
N HIS A 8 4.64 0.97 11.47
CA HIS A 8 5.91 0.46 12.02
C HIS A 8 7.13 1.20 11.41
N PRO A 9 8.02 1.85 12.20
CA PRO A 9 9.14 2.62 11.67
C PRO A 9 10.17 1.82 10.85
N GLY A 10 10.28 0.51 11.07
CA GLY A 10 11.16 -0.37 10.28
C GLY A 10 10.54 -0.88 8.98
N SER A 11 9.28 -0.55 8.69
CA SER A 11 8.59 -1.01 7.49
C SER A 11 9.01 -0.19 6.27
N PRO A 12 9.19 -0.81 5.09
CA PRO A 12 9.39 -0.05 3.84
C PRO A 12 8.20 0.90 3.55
N HIS A 13 7.00 0.54 4.00
CA HIS A 13 5.78 1.34 3.80
C HIS A 13 5.49 2.34 4.93
N PHE A 14 6.49 2.70 5.73
CA PHE A 14 6.33 3.70 6.79
C PHE A 14 6.23 5.12 6.23
N SER A 15 6.99 5.47 5.19
CA SER A 15 7.06 6.85 4.67
C SER A 15 7.13 6.96 3.15
N ASP A 16 6.94 5.86 2.42
CA ASP A 16 7.05 5.78 0.96
C ASP A 16 6.07 6.67 0.18
N GLN A 17 4.93 7.04 0.77
CA GLN A 17 3.96 7.97 0.16
C GLN A 17 4.19 9.45 0.49
N GLN A 18 5.16 9.79 1.36
CA GLN A 18 5.32 11.15 1.88
C GLN A 18 5.62 12.17 0.77
N GLU A 19 6.50 11.84 -0.17
CA GLU A 19 6.93 12.76 -1.22
C GLU A 19 5.79 13.10 -2.20
N MET A 20 5.06 12.09 -2.68
CA MET A 20 3.89 12.28 -3.55
C MET A 20 2.82 13.14 -2.85
N TRP A 21 2.54 12.84 -1.57
CA TRP A 21 1.59 13.62 -0.80
C TRP A 21 2.01 15.10 -0.65
N ALA A 22 3.30 15.37 -0.39
CA ALA A 22 3.83 16.73 -0.28
C ALA A 22 3.71 17.53 -1.59
N LYS A 23 3.66 16.84 -2.73
CA LYS A 23 3.44 17.42 -4.07
C LYS A 23 1.96 17.50 -4.45
N VAL A 24 1.04 17.13 -3.57
CA VAL A 24 -0.42 17.05 -3.86
C VAL A 24 -0.73 16.03 -4.97
N GLU A 25 0.11 15.01 -5.12
CA GLU A 25 -0.10 13.90 -6.05
C GLU A 25 -0.94 12.79 -5.40
N THR A 26 -1.51 11.94 -6.23
CA THR A 26 -2.32 10.78 -5.80
C THR A 26 -1.78 9.48 -6.40
N ILE A 27 -2.07 8.36 -5.73
CA ILE A 27 -1.85 7.02 -6.25
C ILE A 27 -3.18 6.40 -6.71
N PRO A 28 -3.17 5.43 -7.63
CA PRO A 28 -4.38 4.71 -8.03
C PRO A 28 -5.05 4.04 -6.83
N GLN A 29 -6.36 4.20 -6.71
CA GLN A 29 -7.18 3.38 -5.83
C GLN A 29 -7.75 2.24 -6.68
N LEU A 30 -7.11 1.07 -6.64
CA LEU A 30 -7.49 -0.08 -7.47
C LEU A 30 -8.81 -0.69 -6.99
N TRP A 31 -9.63 -1.15 -7.94
CA TRP A 31 -10.94 -1.76 -7.70
C TRP A 31 -11.15 -3.07 -8.45
N ASP A 32 -10.45 -3.26 -9.57
CA ASP A 32 -10.51 -4.49 -10.35
C ASP A 32 -9.69 -5.59 -9.66
N TRP A 33 -10.31 -6.75 -9.46
CA TRP A 33 -9.68 -7.85 -8.74
C TRP A 33 -8.51 -8.47 -9.50
N ASP A 34 -8.57 -8.52 -10.83
CA ASP A 34 -7.48 -9.06 -11.64
C ASP A 34 -6.28 -8.09 -11.58
N GLU A 35 -6.53 -6.78 -11.65
CA GLU A 35 -5.49 -5.78 -11.47
C GLU A 35 -4.82 -5.89 -10.09
N ILE A 36 -5.62 -5.90 -9.02
CA ILE A 36 -5.12 -6.06 -7.64
C ILE A 36 -4.27 -7.33 -7.49
N ALA A 37 -4.74 -8.46 -8.03
CA ALA A 37 -4.03 -9.73 -7.95
C ALA A 37 -2.69 -9.69 -8.70
N THR A 38 -2.63 -9.02 -9.86
CA THR A 38 -1.40 -8.91 -10.66
C THR A 38 -0.36 -7.96 -10.06
N THR A 39 -0.79 -6.93 -9.33
CA THR A 39 0.10 -5.91 -8.76
C THR A 39 0.42 -6.11 -7.27
N ALA A 40 -0.09 -7.20 -6.65
CA ALA A 40 0.11 -7.45 -5.23
C ALA A 40 1.59 -7.67 -4.89
N GLU A 41 2.14 -6.88 -3.97
CA GLU A 41 3.51 -7.05 -3.46
C GLU A 41 3.61 -8.27 -2.51
N THR A 42 2.55 -8.55 -1.75
CA THR A 42 2.45 -9.73 -0.88
C THR A 42 1.03 -10.29 -0.89
N THR A 43 0.87 -11.57 -0.57
CA THR A 43 -0.44 -12.23 -0.45
C THR A 43 -0.43 -13.17 0.75
N GLN A 44 -1.49 -13.12 1.56
CA GLN A 44 -1.64 -13.97 2.74
C GLN A 44 -3.01 -14.66 2.72
N HIS A 45 -3.02 -15.98 2.84
CA HIS A 45 -4.24 -16.78 2.96
C HIS A 45 -4.52 -17.08 4.43
N LEU A 46 -5.68 -16.67 4.93
CA LEU A 46 -6.14 -16.97 6.29
C LEU A 46 -7.10 -18.17 6.24
N LEU A 47 -6.76 -19.24 6.95
CA LEU A 47 -7.60 -20.43 7.10
C LEU A 47 -8.12 -20.52 8.54
N PRO A 48 -9.32 -21.11 8.76
CA PRO A 48 -9.77 -21.45 10.11
C PRO A 48 -8.76 -22.36 10.83
N GLY A 49 -8.64 -22.19 12.15
CA GLY A 49 -7.81 -23.02 13.03
C GLY A 49 -8.48 -24.32 13.46
#